data_AF-A0A1U9W505-F1
#
_entry.id   AF-A0A1U9W505-F1
#
_cell.length_a   1.000
_cell.length_b   1.000
_cell.length_c   1.000
_cell.angle_alpha   90.00
_cell.angle_beta   90.00
_cell.angle_gamma   90.00
#
_symmetry.space_group_name_H-M   'P 1'
#
loop_
_entity.id
_entity.type
_entity.pdbx_description
1 polymer ?
#
loop_
_entity_poly.entity_id
_entity_poly.type
_entity_poly.pdbx_seq_one_letter_code
_entity_poly.pdbx_strand_id
1 'polypeptide(L)'
;MKFVIIILCCIAAVSIDCLTDAYIARIKSLVDQCQANPTTRVPDEWLDLKVLEKNAEQAGPHILCRLQKLGTIKENGDVDAAALRKDLLDAFEDPTKVDKAVTKCARREPNWSAEKTAIENFKCVLNFN
;
A
#
# COMPACT_ATOMS: atom_id res chain seq x y z
N MET A 1 -12.99 -13.46 30.14
CA MET A 1 -14.26 -12.70 30.07
C MET A 1 -14.60 -12.51 28.60
N LYS A 2 -15.80 -12.89 28.20
CA LYS A 2 -16.31 -12.70 26.83
C LYS A 2 -16.60 -11.22 26.63
N PHE A 3 -15.80 -10.53 25.82
CA PHE A 3 -16.17 -9.21 25.28
C PHE A 3 -16.53 -9.42 23.81
N VAL A 4 -17.82 -9.61 23.57
CA VAL A 4 -18.39 -9.45 22.23
C VAL A 4 -18.44 -7.95 21.98
N ILE A 5 -17.43 -7.42 21.30
CA ILE A 5 -17.46 -6.02 20.85
C ILE A 5 -18.21 -6.02 19.52
N ILE A 6 -19.48 -5.62 19.59
CA ILE A 6 -20.29 -5.25 18.43
C ILE A 6 -19.71 -3.91 17.94
N ILE A 7 -18.85 -3.93 16.91
CA ILE A 7 -18.31 -2.70 16.31
C ILE A 7 -19.20 -2.30 15.14
N LEU A 8 -19.96 -1.25 15.40
CA LEU A 8 -20.77 -0.48 14.48
C LEU A 8 -19.84 0.18 13.45
N CYS A 9 -19.68 -0.45 12.28
CA CYS A 9 -18.95 0.11 11.15
C CYS A 9 -19.79 1.22 10.51
N CYS A 10 -19.59 2.48 10.94
CA CYS A 10 -19.91 3.70 10.21
C CYS A 10 -19.52 4.90 11.08
N ILE A 11 -18.64 5.77 10.56
CA ILE A 11 -18.71 7.25 10.55
C ILE A 11 -17.29 7.85 10.51
N ALA A 12 -16.94 8.38 9.34
CA ALA A 12 -16.14 9.60 9.11
C ALA A 12 -14.84 9.81 9.90
N ALA A 13 -13.91 8.86 9.83
CA ALA A 13 -12.47 9.13 9.79
C ALA A 13 -11.80 7.87 9.26
N VAL A 14 -10.81 7.99 8.37
CA VAL A 14 -10.00 6.84 7.91
C VAL A 14 -9.15 6.41 9.10
N SER A 15 -9.76 5.67 10.03
CA SER A 15 -9.13 4.97 11.13
C SER A 15 -8.80 3.58 10.63
N ILE A 16 -7.70 3.02 11.13
CA ILE A 16 -7.14 1.72 10.73
C ILE A 16 -8.13 0.56 11.05
N ASP A 17 -9.22 0.86 11.77
CA ASP A 17 -10.29 -0.04 12.19
C ASP A 17 -11.20 -0.56 11.04
N CYS A 18 -10.91 -0.24 9.78
CA CYS A 18 -11.64 -0.75 8.60
C CYS A 18 -10.91 -1.84 7.80
N LEU A 19 -9.68 -2.22 8.17
CA LEU A 19 -8.95 -3.29 7.48
C LEU A 19 -9.33 -4.67 8.00
N THR A 20 -9.50 -5.65 7.11
CA THR A 20 -9.73 -7.04 7.52
C THR A 20 -8.45 -7.67 8.08
N ASP A 21 -8.58 -8.57 9.07
CA ASP A 21 -7.44 -9.34 9.62
C ASP A 21 -6.67 -10.09 8.53
N ALA A 22 -7.39 -10.61 7.53
CA ALA A 22 -6.81 -11.30 6.38
C ALA A 22 -5.94 -10.37 5.53
N TYR A 23 -6.41 -9.13 5.29
CA TYR A 23 -5.63 -8.12 4.59
C TYR A 23 -4.37 -7.76 5.39
N ILE A 24 -4.50 -7.50 6.69
CA ILE A 24 -3.37 -7.15 7.57
C ILE A 24 -2.32 -8.27 7.59
N ALA A 25 -2.74 -9.53 7.73
CA ALA A 25 -1.84 -10.68 7.73
C ALA A 25 -1.12 -10.83 6.38
N ARG A 26 -1.81 -10.62 5.26
CA ARG A 26 -1.20 -10.61 3.92
C ARG A 26 -0.14 -9.52 3.81
N ILE A 27 -0.45 -8.28 4.17
CA ILE A 27 0.52 -7.17 4.11
C ILE A 27 1.72 -7.42 5.01
N LYS A 28 1.51 -7.91 6.24
CA LYS A 28 2.61 -8.26 7.15
C LYS A 28 3.55 -9.30 6.54
N SER A 29 3.01 -10.38 5.96
CA SER A 29 3.82 -11.39 5.28
C SER A 29 4.66 -10.80 4.14
N LEU A 30 4.10 -9.87 3.35
CA LEU A 30 4.86 -9.21 2.28
C LEU A 30 5.96 -8.28 2.82
N VAL A 31 5.69 -7.56 3.89
CA VAL A 31 6.68 -6.73 4.60
C VAL A 31 7.82 -7.60 5.11
N ASP A 32 7.52 -8.72 5.78
CA ASP A 32 8.52 -9.64 6.31
C ASP A 32 9.41 -10.20 5.19
N GLN A 33 8.81 -10.58 4.05
CA GLN A 33 9.57 -11.02 2.87
C GLN A 33 10.50 -9.93 2.31
N CYS A 34 10.05 -8.67 2.27
CA CYS A 34 10.90 -7.55 1.83
C CYS A 34 11.96 -7.16 2.88
N GLN A 35 11.70 -7.39 4.17
CA GLN A 35 12.65 -7.18 5.26
C GLN A 35 13.76 -8.24 5.32
N ALA A 36 13.47 -9.46 4.84
CA ALA A 36 14.41 -10.57 4.81
C ALA A 36 15.53 -10.38 3.76
N ASN A 37 15.33 -9.54 2.75
CA ASN A 37 16.34 -9.22 1.75
C ASN A 37 17.12 -7.95 2.16
N PRO A 38 18.45 -8.03 2.36
CA PRO A 38 19.28 -6.87 2.74
C PRO A 38 19.18 -5.67 1.80
N THR A 39 18.90 -5.87 0.51
CA THR A 39 18.81 -4.77 -0.47
C THR A 39 17.50 -4.00 -0.39
N THR A 40 16.48 -4.57 0.26
CA THR A 40 15.16 -3.97 0.44
C THR A 40 14.82 -3.77 1.92
N ARG A 41 15.77 -4.03 2.82
CA ARG A 41 15.61 -3.86 4.26
C ARG A 41 15.59 -2.36 4.61
N VAL A 42 14.63 -1.95 5.43
CA VAL A 42 14.56 -0.60 6.03
C VAL A 42 14.54 -0.71 7.55
N PRO A 43 14.87 0.37 8.31
CA PRO A 43 14.72 0.38 9.75
C PRO A 43 13.32 -0.09 10.19
N ASP A 44 13.22 -0.84 11.27
CA ASP A 44 11.96 -1.46 11.70
C ASP A 44 10.91 -0.38 12.04
N GLU A 45 11.34 0.79 12.51
CA GLU A 45 10.47 1.94 12.76
C GLU A 45 9.85 2.54 11.48
N TRP A 46 10.41 2.27 10.29
CA TRP A 46 9.84 2.68 9.00
C TRP A 46 8.76 1.72 8.49
N LEU A 47 8.48 0.62 9.19
CA LEU A 47 7.43 -0.32 8.76
C LEU A 47 6.02 0.21 8.97
N ASP A 48 5.84 1.20 9.85
CA ASP A 48 4.59 1.97 9.94
C ASP A 48 4.36 2.80 8.67
N LEU A 49 3.15 2.79 8.13
CA LEU A 49 2.85 3.45 6.85
C LEU A 49 3.12 4.96 6.87
N LYS A 50 2.85 5.66 7.97
CA LYS A 50 3.07 7.12 8.06
C LYS A 50 4.54 7.45 8.18
N VAL A 51 5.32 6.60 8.87
CA VAL A 51 6.77 6.76 8.94
C VAL A 51 7.39 6.42 7.59
N LEU A 52 6.93 5.36 6.94
CA LEU A 52 7.40 4.96 5.61
C LEU A 52 7.17 6.06 4.58
N GLU A 53 5.98 6.67 4.57
CA GLU A 53 5.63 7.78 3.68
C GLU A 53 6.61 8.95 3.81
N LYS A 54 6.95 9.34 5.04
CA LYS A 54 7.92 10.41 5.33
C LYS A 54 9.33 10.09 4.84
N ASN A 55 9.68 8.80 4.78
CA ASN A 55 11.00 8.32 4.36
C ASN A 55 10.98 7.65 2.97
N ALA A 56 9.94 7.91 2.17
CA ALA A 56 9.69 7.13 0.96
C ALA A 56 10.80 7.23 -0.09
N GLU A 57 11.50 8.37 -0.19
CA GLU A 57 12.62 8.52 -1.12
C GLU A 57 13.82 7.65 -0.72
N GLN A 58 14.05 7.43 0.58
CA GLN A 58 15.10 6.55 1.10
C GLN A 58 14.67 5.08 1.14
N ALA A 59 13.36 4.83 1.19
CA ALA A 59 12.76 3.50 1.26
C ALA A 59 12.35 2.95 -0.11
N GLY A 60 12.79 3.57 -1.22
CA GLY A 60 12.41 3.20 -2.59
C GLY A 60 12.46 1.70 -2.89
N PRO A 61 13.59 1.01 -2.64
CA PRO A 61 13.70 -0.43 -2.88
C PRO A 61 12.70 -1.26 -2.06
N HIS A 62 12.41 -0.84 -0.83
CA HIS A 62 11.44 -1.52 0.04
C HIS A 62 10.00 -1.34 -0.46
N ILE A 63 9.65 -0.12 -0.86
CA ILE A 63 8.33 0.20 -1.41
C ILE A 63 8.12 -0.56 -2.72
N LEU A 64 9.11 -0.54 -3.62
CA LEU A 64 9.06 -1.28 -4.89
C LEU A 64 8.87 -2.79 -4.64
N CYS A 65 9.64 -3.39 -3.73
CA CYS A 65 9.49 -4.80 -3.37
C CYS A 65 8.06 -5.14 -2.94
N ARG A 66 7.46 -4.32 -2.07
CA ARG A 66 6.09 -4.53 -1.58
C ARG A 66 5.07 -4.45 -2.71
N LEU A 67 5.14 -3.41 -3.54
CA LEU A 67 4.19 -3.21 -4.64
C LEU A 67 4.33 -4.26 -5.74
N GLN A 68 5.54 -4.74 -6.00
CA GLN A 68 5.78 -5.87 -6.90
C GLN A 68 5.20 -7.18 -6.37
N LYS A 69 5.37 -7.47 -5.07
CA LYS A 69 4.76 -8.66 -4.45
C LYS A 69 3.24 -8.58 -4.36
N LEU A 70 2.67 -7.38 -4.26
CA LEU A 70 1.23 -7.17 -4.40
C LEU A 70 0.75 -7.34 -5.85
N GLY A 71 1.67 -7.30 -6.82
CA GLY A 71 1.35 -7.35 -8.25
C GLY A 71 0.81 -6.02 -8.80
N THR A 72 0.84 -4.93 -8.02
CA THR A 72 0.34 -3.62 -8.44
C THR A 72 1.36 -2.87 -9.29
N ILE A 73 2.64 -3.22 -9.20
CA ILE A 73 3.71 -2.70 -10.05
C ILE A 73 4.52 -3.85 -10.64
N LYS A 74 4.81 -3.77 -11.94
CA LYS A 74 5.62 -4.77 -12.67
C LYS A 74 7.11 -4.49 -12.51
N GLU A 75 7.95 -5.45 -12.90
CA GLU A 75 9.42 -5.29 -12.87
C GLU A 75 9.92 -4.07 -13.65
N ASN A 76 9.28 -3.77 -14.78
CA ASN A 76 9.61 -2.63 -15.61
C ASN A 76 9.09 -1.28 -15.07
N GLY A 77 8.34 -1.27 -13.97
CA GLY A 77 7.76 -0.07 -13.36
C GLY A 77 6.34 0.28 -13.82
N ASP A 78 5.72 -0.50 -14.70
CA ASP A 78 4.33 -0.27 -15.08
C ASP A 78 3.38 -0.56 -13.92
N VAL A 79 2.40 0.31 -13.71
CA VAL A 79 1.34 0.10 -12.72
C VAL A 79 0.24 -0.75 -13.33
N ASP A 80 -0.11 -1.85 -12.67
CA ASP A 80 -1.26 -2.66 -13.05
C ASP A 80 -2.52 -2.10 -12.35
N ALA A 81 -3.30 -1.32 -13.09
CA ALA A 81 -4.50 -0.66 -12.56
C ALA A 81 -5.55 -1.65 -12.05
N ALA A 82 -5.65 -2.85 -12.66
CA ALA A 82 -6.61 -3.86 -12.24
C ALA A 82 -6.17 -4.52 -10.93
N ALA A 83 -4.88 -4.84 -10.80
CA ALA A 83 -4.32 -5.36 -9.54
C ALA A 83 -4.38 -4.31 -8.43
N LEU A 84 -4.08 -3.04 -8.73
CA LEU A 84 -4.21 -1.94 -7.78
C LEU A 84 -5.66 -1.78 -7.29
N ARG A 85 -6.63 -1.82 -8.21
CA ARG A 85 -8.05 -1.78 -7.86
C ARG A 85 -8.44 -2.92 -6.92
N LYS A 86 -8.01 -4.14 -7.24
CA LYS A 86 -8.27 -5.33 -6.41
C LYS A 86 -7.67 -5.16 -5.02
N ASP A 87 -6.41 -4.76 -4.92
CA ASP A 87 -5.74 -4.55 -3.64
C ASP A 87 -6.43 -3.50 -2.77
N LEU A 88 -6.88 -2.41 -3.38
CA LEU A 88 -7.62 -1.36 -2.70
C LEU A 88 -9.02 -1.79 -2.28
N LEU A 89 -9.72 -2.65 -3.04
CA LEU A 89 -11.01 -3.22 -2.63
C LEU A 89 -10.85 -4.22 -1.47
N ASP A 90 -9.70 -4.90 -1.39
CA ASP A 90 -9.38 -5.77 -0.25
C ASP A 90 -9.06 -4.94 1.02
N ALA A 91 -8.69 -3.66 0.86
CA ALA A 91 -8.35 -2.72 1.93
C ALA A 91 -9.52 -1.80 2.33
N PHE A 92 -10.36 -1.38 1.38
CA PHE A 92 -11.38 -0.35 1.59
C PHE A 92 -12.76 -0.86 1.18
N GLU A 93 -13.75 -0.61 2.03
CA GLU A 93 -15.15 -0.98 1.77
C GLU A 93 -15.82 -0.10 0.70
N ASP A 94 -15.33 1.13 0.48
CA ASP A 94 -15.95 2.13 -0.40
C ASP A 94 -15.38 2.05 -1.84
N PRO A 95 -16.14 1.51 -2.81
CA PRO A 95 -15.65 1.35 -4.18
C PRO A 95 -15.45 2.68 -4.90
N THR A 96 -16.16 3.74 -4.49
CA THR A 96 -16.03 5.08 -5.11
C THR A 96 -14.68 5.70 -4.74
N LYS A 97 -14.21 5.48 -3.51
CA LYS A 97 -12.84 5.87 -3.11
C LYS A 97 -11.80 5.07 -3.86
N VAL A 98 -12.02 3.77 -4.05
CA VAL A 98 -11.11 2.93 -4.85
C VAL A 98 -11.02 3.46 -6.28
N ASP A 99 -12.14 3.77 -6.92
CA ASP A 99 -12.16 4.32 -8.29
C ASP A 99 -11.36 5.60 -8.41
N LYS A 100 -11.54 6.51 -7.45
CA LYS A 100 -10.80 7.77 -7.38
C LYS A 100 -9.30 7.52 -7.21
N ALA A 101 -8.90 6.62 -6.31
CA ALA A 101 -7.51 6.28 -6.08
C ALA A 101 -6.86 5.66 -7.33
N VAL A 102 -7.51 4.68 -7.95
CA VAL A 102 -6.98 4.01 -9.16
C VAL A 102 -6.83 5.02 -10.30
N THR A 103 -7.86 5.85 -10.55
CA THR A 103 -7.82 6.87 -11.61
C THR A 103 -6.68 7.86 -11.41
N LYS A 104 -6.41 8.28 -10.17
CA LYS A 104 -5.39 9.28 -9.84
C LYS A 104 -3.98 8.70 -9.78
N CYS A 105 -3.84 7.46 -9.29
CA CYS A 105 -2.57 6.90 -8.87
C CYS A 105 -2.03 5.78 -9.77
N ALA A 106 -2.86 5.19 -10.64
CA ALA A 106 -2.42 4.17 -11.60
C ALA A 106 -1.72 4.79 -12.82
N ARG A 107 -0.66 5.56 -12.58
CA ARG A 107 0.10 6.27 -13.62
C ARG A 107 1.59 5.99 -13.51
N ARG A 108 2.25 6.06 -14.66
CA ARG A 108 3.70 6.02 -14.80
C ARG A 108 4.11 7.13 -15.77
N GLU A 109 5.10 7.93 -15.40
CA GLU A 109 5.72 8.88 -16.33
C GLU A 109 6.78 8.19 -17.20
N PRO A 110 6.95 8.57 -18.48
CA PRO A 110 7.86 7.89 -19.42
C PRO A 110 9.32 7.74 -18.94
N ASN A 111 9.79 8.70 -18.12
CA ASN A 111 11.18 8.76 -17.66
C ASN A 111 11.38 8.23 -16.23
N TRP A 112 10.35 7.66 -15.61
CA TRP A 112 10.48 7.12 -14.25
C TRP A 112 11.07 5.71 -14.27
N SER A 113 12.04 5.50 -13.36
CA SER A 113 12.48 4.17 -12.97
C SER A 113 11.34 3.44 -12.26
N ALA A 114 11.40 2.10 -12.19
CA ALA A 114 10.43 1.32 -11.44
C ALA A 114 10.34 1.77 -9.98
N GLU A 115 11.49 2.08 -9.36
CA GLU A 115 11.56 2.61 -8.00
C GLU A 115 10.84 3.96 -7.87
N LYS A 116 11.09 4.90 -8.79
CA LYS A 116 10.41 6.19 -8.74
C LYS A 116 8.91 6.04 -8.93
N THR A 117 8.46 5.20 -9.86
CA THR A 117 7.04 4.89 -10.02
C THR A 117 6.44 4.31 -8.75
N ALA A 118 7.14 3.40 -8.06
CA ALA A 118 6.68 2.82 -6.80
C ALA A 118 6.53 3.86 -5.69
N ILE A 119 7.51 4.75 -5.53
CA ILE A 119 7.47 5.84 -4.54
C ILE A 119 6.27 6.77 -4.82
N GLU A 120 6.11 7.21 -6.06
CA GLU A 120 5.06 8.16 -6.42
C GLU A 120 3.66 7.54 -6.37
N ASN A 121 3.53 6.27 -6.78
CA ASN A 121 2.29 5.52 -6.62
C ASN A 121 1.92 5.36 -5.14
N PHE A 122 2.87 4.95 -4.29
CA PHE A 122 2.68 4.78 -2.85
C PHE A 122 2.21 6.08 -2.18
N LYS A 123 2.92 7.18 -2.42
CA LYS A 123 2.54 8.52 -1.90
C LYS A 123 1.16 8.94 -2.38
N CYS A 124 0.86 8.72 -3.65
CA CYS A 124 -0.45 9.06 -4.21
C CYS A 124 -1.56 8.27 -3.53
N VAL A 125 -1.41 6.95 -3.35
CA VAL A 125 -2.41 6.09 -2.71
C VAL A 125 -2.63 6.42 -1.24
N LEU A 126 -1.64 6.97 -0.53
CA LEU A 126 -1.84 7.45 0.84
C LEU A 126 -2.55 8.81 0.91
N ASN A 127 -2.49 9.61 -0.17
CA ASN A 127 -2.98 11.00 -0.22
C ASN A 127 -3.95 11.27 -1.38
N PHE A 128 -4.66 10.26 -1.88
CA PHE A 128 -5.50 10.39 -3.08
C PHE A 128 -6.77 11.21 -2.85
N ASN A 129 -7.08 11.49 -1.57
CA ASN A 129 -8.18 12.32 -1.10
C ASN A 129 -8.35 13.63 -1.90
#